data_AF-A0A453H812-F1
#
_entry.id   AF-A0A453H812-F1
#
_cell.length_a   1.000
_cell.length_b   1.000
_cell.length_c   1.000
_cell.angle_alpha   90.00
_cell.angle_beta   90.00
_cell.angle_gamma   90.00
#
_symmetry.space_group_name_H-M   'P 1'
#
loop_
_entity.id
_entity.type
_entity.pdbx_description
1 polymer ?
#
loop_
_entity_poly.entity_id
_entity_poly.type
_entity_poly.pdbx_seq_one_letter_code
_entity_poly.pdbx_strand_id
1 'polypeptide(L)'
;DASTVPEKSIALIDSGLVNPSELMASIDDQIAKAKEEHQSRKDIMEKINKWLLACEEEKWLDDHNVDENRFSTGRTARLNLKRAEKARVIIMKIPGM
;
A
#
# COMPACT_ATOMS: atom_id res chain seq x y z
N ASP A 1 -37.56 -22.91 -1.03
CA ASP A 1 -36.20 -22.68 -1.57
C ASP A 1 -35.22 -22.31 -0.46
N ALA A 2 -34.72 -23.33 0.26
CA ALA A 2 -33.63 -23.21 1.23
C ALA A 2 -32.39 -23.85 0.60
N SER A 3 -31.66 -23.06 -0.19
CA SER A 3 -30.40 -23.49 -0.78
C SER A 3 -29.35 -22.45 -0.40
N THR A 4 -29.02 -22.41 0.88
CA THR A 4 -27.86 -21.67 1.36
C THR A 4 -26.57 -22.39 0.93
N VAL A 5 -25.47 -21.65 0.76
CA VAL A 5 -24.15 -22.20 0.39
C VAL A 5 -23.69 -23.35 1.31
N PRO A 6 -23.94 -23.30 2.64
CA PRO A 6 -23.64 -24.42 3.55
C PRO A 6 -24.40 -25.70 3.22
N GLU A 7 -25.71 -25.64 2.97
CA GLU A 7 -26.55 -26.80 2.67
C GLU A 7 -26.10 -27.50 1.38
N LYS A 8 -25.66 -26.73 0.38
CA LYS A 8 -25.05 -27.25 -0.86
C LYS A 8 -23.71 -27.94 -0.61
N SER A 9 -22.85 -27.36 0.20
CA SER A 9 -21.55 -27.95 0.54
C SER A 9 -21.71 -29.27 1.29
N ILE A 10 -22.65 -29.34 2.24
CA ILE A 10 -22.96 -30.55 3.00
C ILE A 10 -23.50 -31.64 2.07
N ALA A 11 -24.45 -31.32 1.19
CA ALA A 11 -25.00 -32.30 0.25
C ALA A 11 -23.93 -32.89 -0.70
N LEU A 12 -22.96 -32.08 -1.14
CA LEU A 12 -21.85 -32.54 -1.99
C LEU A 12 -20.85 -33.45 -1.26
N ILE A 13 -20.65 -33.21 0.03
CA ILE A 13 -19.85 -34.04 0.92
C ILE A 13 -20.57 -35.37 1.17
N ASP A 14 -21.86 -35.31 1.56
CA ASP A 14 -22.68 -36.49 1.87
C ASP A 14 -22.89 -37.38 0.63
N SER A 15 -22.95 -36.80 -0.57
CA SER A 15 -23.02 -37.55 -1.83
C SER A 15 -21.68 -38.16 -2.26
N GLY A 16 -20.59 -37.92 -1.51
CA GLY A 16 -19.24 -38.41 -1.84
C GLY A 16 -18.60 -37.78 -3.08
N LEU A 17 -19.20 -36.71 -3.62
CA LEU A 17 -18.68 -36.00 -4.80
C LEU A 17 -17.48 -35.11 -4.46
N VAL A 18 -17.37 -34.69 -3.20
CA VAL A 18 -16.27 -33.86 -2.69
C VAL A 18 -15.62 -34.56 -1.52
N ASN A 19 -14.29 -34.72 -1.59
CA ASN A 19 -13.51 -35.18 -0.45
C ASN A 19 -13.37 -34.03 0.59
N PRO A 20 -13.78 -34.23 1.85
CA PRO A 20 -13.70 -33.17 2.86
C PRO A 20 -12.28 -32.69 3.14
N SER A 21 -11.29 -33.58 3.10
CA SER A 21 -9.90 -33.23 3.36
C SER A 21 -9.31 -32.37 2.25
N GLU A 22 -9.63 -32.67 0.99
CA GLU A 22 -9.20 -31.88 -0.17
C GLU A 22 -9.89 -30.51 -0.19
N LEU A 23 -11.18 -30.45 0.16
CA LEU A 23 -11.91 -29.19 0.28
C LEU A 23 -11.29 -28.29 1.35
N MET A 24 -10.98 -28.84 2.53
CA MET A 24 -10.32 -28.10 3.60
C MET A 24 -8.94 -27.58 3.17
N ALA A 25 -8.13 -28.42 2.53
CA ALA A 25 -6.83 -27.98 1.99
C ALA A 25 -6.97 -26.84 0.98
N SER A 26 -7.95 -26.91 0.07
CA SER A 26 -8.22 -25.84 -0.90
C SER A 26 -8.65 -24.53 -0.24
N ILE A 27 -9.44 -24.60 0.84
CA ILE A 27 -9.84 -23.42 1.61
C ILE A 27 -8.62 -22.80 2.29
N ASP A 28 -7.76 -23.63 2.91
CA ASP A 28 -6.52 -23.17 3.54
C ASP A 28 -5.58 -22.49 2.53
N ASP A 29 -5.44 -23.04 1.31
CA ASP A 29 -4.68 -22.43 0.22
C ASP A 29 -5.26 -21.07 -0.21
N GLN A 30 -6.58 -20.97 -0.34
CA GLN A 30 -7.24 -19.70 -0.67
C GLN A 30 -7.05 -18.66 0.43
N ILE A 31 -7.11 -19.06 1.71
CA ILE A 31 -6.83 -18.19 2.85
C ILE A 31 -5.37 -17.72 2.82
N ALA A 32 -4.42 -18.61 2.56
CA ALA A 32 -3.00 -18.27 2.47
C ALA A 32 -2.74 -17.25 1.36
N LYS A 33 -3.30 -17.49 0.16
CA LYS A 33 -3.22 -16.58 -0.98
C LYS A 33 -3.83 -15.21 -0.65
N ALA A 34 -5.01 -15.17 -0.02
CA ALA A 34 -5.65 -13.93 0.37
C ALA A 34 -4.81 -13.11 1.37
N LYS A 35 -4.10 -13.79 2.29
CA LYS A 35 -3.18 -13.12 3.23
C LYS A 35 -1.96 -12.54 2.52
N GLU A 36 -1.37 -13.26 1.57
CA GLU A 36 -0.25 -12.78 0.77
C GLU A 36 -0.65 -11.54 -0.07
N GLU A 37 -1.80 -11.62 -0.76
CA GLU A 37 -2.33 -10.49 -1.53
C GLU A 37 -2.60 -9.27 -0.63
N HIS A 38 -3.17 -9.49 0.56
CA HIS A 38 -3.39 -8.42 1.53
C HIS A 38 -2.08 -7.74 1.94
N GLN A 39 -1.05 -8.52 2.26
CA GLN A 39 0.25 -7.98 2.65
C GLN A 39 0.89 -7.18 1.49
N SER A 40 0.85 -7.72 0.27
CA SER A 40 1.35 -7.03 -0.93
C SER A 40 0.64 -5.69 -1.16
N ARG A 41 -0.70 -5.66 -1.05
CA ARG A 41 -1.49 -4.41 -1.18
C ARG A 41 -1.13 -3.39 -0.10
N LYS A 42 -0.88 -3.84 1.14
CA LYS A 42 -0.46 -2.98 2.25
C LYS A 42 0.90 -2.32 1.97
N ASP A 43 1.88 -3.09 1.50
CA ASP A 43 3.21 -2.58 1.18
C ASP A 43 3.18 -1.57 0.03
N ILE A 44 2.35 -1.83 -0.99
CA ILE A 44 2.12 -0.89 -2.10
C ILE A 44 1.51 0.40 -1.58
N MET A 45 0.47 0.31 -0.75
CA MET A 45 -0.20 1.49 -0.19
C MET A 45 0.74 2.33 0.67
N GLU A 46 1.64 1.72 1.44
CA GLU A 46 2.67 2.44 2.20
C GLU A 46 3.61 3.22 1.26
N LYS A 47 4.03 2.62 0.14
CA LYS A 47 4.87 3.30 -0.85
C LYS A 47 4.13 4.46 -1.53
N ILE A 48 2.86 4.29 -1.88
CA ILE A 48 2.02 5.37 -2.44
C ILE A 48 1.90 6.53 -1.46
N ASN A 49 1.64 6.25 -0.18
CA ASN A 49 1.56 7.29 0.86
C ASN A 49 2.88 8.06 1.00
N LYS A 50 4.02 7.37 1.00
CA LYS A 50 5.34 8.03 1.01
C LYS A 50 5.57 8.89 -0.22
N TRP A 51 5.13 8.44 -1.39
CA TRP A 51 5.24 9.20 -2.63
C TRP A 51 4.35 10.45 -2.62
N LEU A 52 3.10 10.35 -2.17
CA LEU A 52 2.19 11.49 -2.03
C LEU A 52 2.78 12.57 -1.11
N LEU A 53 3.33 12.19 0.05
CA LEU A 53 4.01 13.12 0.97
C LEU A 53 5.24 13.77 0.33
N ALA A 54 5.98 13.04 -0.51
CA ALA A 54 7.12 13.60 -1.23
C ALA A 54 6.68 14.63 -2.29
N CYS A 55 5.57 14.38 -2.99
CA CYS A 55 4.99 15.34 -3.94
C CYS A 55 4.46 16.59 -3.24
N GLU A 56 3.85 16.46 -2.06
CA GLU A 56 3.42 17.61 -1.25
C GLU A 56 4.61 18.47 -0.82
N GLU A 57 5.69 17.84 -0.35
CA GLU A 57 6.93 18.54 0.01
C GLU A 57 7.58 19.21 -1.22
N GLU A 58 7.61 18.54 -2.38
CA GLU A 58 8.13 19.11 -3.63
C GLU A 58 7.34 20.35 -4.06
N LYS A 59 6.01 20.28 -4.05
CA LYS A 59 5.15 21.43 -4.35
C LYS A 59 5.41 22.59 -3.38
N TRP A 60 5.53 22.30 -2.09
CA TRP A 60 5.84 23.30 -1.08
C TRP A 60 7.20 23.98 -1.33
N LEU A 61 8.19 23.22 -1.81
CA LEU A 61 9.52 23.75 -2.17
C LEU A 61 9.48 24.64 -3.40
N ASP A 62 8.70 24.30 -4.42
CA ASP A 62 8.53 25.13 -5.61
C ASP A 62 7.90 26.48 -5.24
N ASP A 63 6.84 26.47 -4.42
CA ASP A 63 6.20 27.68 -3.89
C ASP A 63 7.19 28.52 -3.05
N HIS A 64 8.02 27.88 -2.24
CA HIS A 64 9.06 28.55 -1.44
C HIS A 64 10.20 29.12 -2.30
N ASN A 65 10.58 28.48 -3.40
CA ASN A 65 11.68 28.93 -4.26
C ASN A 65 11.34 30.22 -5.03
N VAL A 66 10.06 30.42 -5.34
CA VAL A 66 9.57 31.64 -6.01
C VAL A 66 9.25 32.78 -5.03
N ASP A 67 9.24 32.51 -3.73
CA ASP A 67 9.03 33.53 -2.70
C ASP A 67 10.22 34.52 -2.65
N GLU A 68 9.94 35.80 -2.87
CA GLU A 68 10.92 36.88 -2.79
C GLU A 68 11.45 37.09 -1.37
N ASN A 69 10.67 36.68 -0.35
CA ASN A 69 11.04 36.72 1.05
C ASN A 69 11.69 35.41 1.53
N ARG A 70 12.05 34.45 0.65
CA ARG A 70 12.61 33.14 1.05
C ARG A 70 13.88 33.18 1.90
N PHE A 71 14.62 34.28 1.85
CA PHE A 71 15.83 34.50 2.65
C PHE A 71 15.60 35.40 3.88
N SER A 72 14.37 35.86 4.12
CA SER A 72 14.06 36.88 5.12
C SER A 72 14.11 36.39 6.57
N THR A 73 14.28 35.09 6.87
CA THR A 73 14.39 34.61 8.25
C THR A 73 15.32 33.40 8.41
N GLY A 74 16.22 33.47 9.40
CA GLY A 74 17.33 32.54 9.68
C GLY A 74 17.00 31.04 9.76
N ARG A 75 17.07 30.43 10.95
CA ARG A 75 17.13 28.96 11.21
C ARG A 75 16.11 28.11 10.42
N THR A 76 14.97 28.70 10.08
CA THR A 76 13.87 28.09 9.31
C THR A 76 14.25 27.80 7.85
N ALA A 77 14.93 28.72 7.16
CA ALA A 77 15.37 28.53 5.76
C ALA A 77 16.35 27.33 5.62
N ARG A 78 17.24 27.14 6.61
CA ARG A 78 18.18 26.01 6.65
C ARG A 78 17.47 24.67 6.91
N LEU A 79 16.39 24.68 7.69
CA LEU A 79 15.59 23.48 7.96
C LEU A 79 14.81 23.06 6.69
N ASN A 80 14.28 24.04 5.97
CA ASN A 80 13.56 23.84 4.72
C ASN A 80 14.48 23.28 3.62
N LEU A 81 15.68 23.84 3.44
CA LEU A 81 16.69 23.30 2.52
C LEU A 81 17.08 21.85 2.87
N LYS A 82 17.19 21.53 4.17
CA LYS A 82 17.49 20.16 4.61
C LYS A 82 16.36 19.18 4.32
N ARG A 83 15.09 19.62 4.35
CA ARG A 83 13.93 18.80 3.97
C ARG A 83 13.92 18.58 2.45
N ALA A 84 14.22 19.61 1.66
CA ALA A 84 14.37 19.55 0.21
C ALA A 84 15.40 18.50 -0.24
N GLU A 85 16.59 18.55 0.34
CA GLU A 85 17.67 17.61 0.01
C GLU A 85 17.26 16.16 0.34
N LYS A 86 16.55 15.97 1.46
CA LYS A 86 16.08 14.65 1.89
C LYS A 86 14.98 14.11 0.96
N ALA A 87 14.07 14.96 0.50
CA ALA A 87 13.02 14.59 -0.44
C ALA A 87 13.61 14.17 -1.80
N ARG A 88 14.54 14.96 -2.37
CA ARG A 88 15.26 14.61 -3.61
C ARG A 88 15.95 13.26 -3.54
N VAL A 89 16.66 12.98 -2.44
CA VAL A 89 17.37 11.70 -2.26
C VAL A 89 16.41 10.51 -2.18
N ILE A 90 15.23 10.69 -1.58
CA ILE A 90 14.21 9.62 -1.49
C ILE A 90 13.62 9.36 -2.88
N ILE A 91 13.25 10.41 -3.61
CA ILE A 91 12.71 10.33 -4.97
C ILE A 91 13.70 9.63 -5.91
N MET A 92 14.98 10.02 -5.88
CA MET A 92 16.05 9.44 -6.72
C MET A 92 16.31 7.95 -6.43
N LYS A 93 15.86 7.43 -5.28
CA LYS A 93 16.01 6.02 -4.90
C LYS A 93 14.80 5.16 -5.28
N ILE A 94 13.73 5.75 -5.83
CA ILE A 94 12.57 5.01 -6.30
C ILE A 94 12.93 4.36 -7.65
N PRO A 95 12.96 3.03 -7.76
CA PRO A 95 13.30 2.35 -9.02
C PRO A 95 12.24 2.65 -10.10
N GLY A 96 12.68 3.10 -11.27
CA GLY A 96 11.81 3.37 -12.43
C GLY A 96 11.37 4.84 -12.61
N MET A 97 11.97 5.77 -11.87
CA MET A 97 12.07 7.19 -12.29
C MET A 97 13.36 7.41 -13.08
#